data_AF-A0A3E0P4J4-F1
#
_entry.id   AF-A0A3E0P4J4-F1
#
_cell.length_a   1.000
_cell.length_b   1.000
_cell.length_c   1.000
_cell.angle_alpha   90.00
_cell.angle_beta   90.00
_cell.angle_gamma   90.00
#
_symmetry.space_group_name_H-M   'P 1'
#
loop_
_entity.id
_entity.type
_entity.pdbx_description
1 polymer ?
#
loop_
_entity_poly.entity_id
_entity_poly.type
_entity_poly.pdbx_seq_one_letter_code
_entity_poly.pdbx_strand_id
1 'polypeptide(L)' 'MVEIDVDAQSDGQFRVQVREGGSSTSHVVKVDVEGEPFDSTAAHDLVEASFRFLLDREPKESI' A
#
# COMPACT_ATOMS: atom_id res chain seq x y z
N MET A 1 10.19 -6.40 -12.18
CA MET A 1 9.01 -6.98 -11.51
C MET A 1 8.78 -6.15 -10.27
N VAL A 2 7.58 -5.60 -10.10
CA VAL A 2 7.20 -4.85 -8.90
C VAL A 2 6.72 -5.86 -7.87
N GLU A 3 7.21 -5.73 -6.65
CA GLU A 3 6.71 -6.45 -5.48
C GLU A 3 6.18 -5.44 -4.46
N ILE A 4 4.96 -5.68 -3.97
CA ILE A 4 4.29 -4.86 -2.96
C ILE A 4 4.10 -5.75 -1.74
N ASP A 5 4.59 -5.31 -0.60
CA ASP A 5 4.40 -5.96 0.70
C ASP A 5 3.66 -4.98 1.62
N VAL A 6 2.56 -5.44 2.23
CA VAL A 6 1.72 -4.62 3.10
C VAL A 6 1.66 -5.28 4.47
N ASP A 7 2.21 -4.60 5.47
CA ASP A 7 2.26 -5.05 6.87
C ASP A 7 1.30 -4.20 7.72
N ALA A 8 0.28 -4.85 8.27
CA ALA A 8 -0.70 -4.20 9.13
C ALA A 8 -0.05 -3.81 10.47
N GLN A 9 -0.19 -2.54 10.84
CA GLN A 9 0.23 -1.99 12.11
C GLN A 9 -0.99 -1.70 13.00
N SER A 10 -0.73 -1.22 14.22
CA SER A 10 -1.77 -0.78 15.14
C SER A 10 -2.54 0.44 14.61
N ASP A 11 -3.82 0.54 15.01
CA ASP A 11 -4.66 1.73 14.78
C ASP A 11 -4.97 2.02 13.30
N GLY A 12 -5.18 0.97 12.49
CA GLY A 12 -5.48 1.11 11.06
C GLY A 12 -4.33 1.65 10.22
N GLN A 13 -3.11 1.60 10.75
CA GLN A 13 -1.90 1.95 10.03
C GLN A 13 -1.37 0.75 9.26
N PHE A 14 -0.77 0.99 8.10
CA PHE A 14 -0.15 -0.02 7.25
C PHE A 14 1.22 0.49 6.81
N ARG A 15 2.22 -0.38 6.88
CA ARG A 15 3.50 -0.15 6.23
C ARG A 15 3.47 -0.83 4.87
N VAL A 16 3.71 -0.06 3.82
CA VAL A 16 3.78 -0.56 2.45
C VAL A 16 5.22 -0.49 1.97
N GLN A 17 5.79 -1.62 1.61
CA GLN A 17 7.10 -1.70 0.95
C GLN A 17 6.90 -1.99 -0.53
N VAL A 18 7.45 -1.12 -1.37
CA VAL A 18 7.47 -1.28 -2.82
C VAL A 18 8.89 -1.57 -3.25
N ARG A 19 9.10 -2.67 -3.97
CA ARG A 19 10.39 -3.08 -4.52
C ARG A 19 10.32 -3.12 -6.05
N GLU A 20 11.13 -2.30 -6.70
CA GLU A 20 11.23 -2.24 -8.16
C GLU A 20 12.69 -2.08 -8.60
N GLY A 21 13.15 -2.92 -9.54
CA GLY A 21 14.43 -2.71 -10.23
C GLY A 21 15.68 -2.70 -9.34
N GLY A 22 15.61 -3.26 -8.13
CA GLY A 22 16.69 -3.21 -7.13
C GLY A 22 16.62 -2.03 -6.17
N SER A 23 15.65 -1.12 -6.35
CA SER A 23 15.31 -0.07 -5.38
C SER A 23 14.14 -0.53 -4.50
N SER A 24 14.09 0.00 -3.28
CA SER A 24 13.02 -0.25 -2.32
C SER A 24 12.60 1.05 -1.66
N THR A 25 11.29 1.32 -1.64
CA THR A 25 10.68 2.44 -0.92
C THR A 25 9.71 1.93 0.14
N SER A 26 9.53 2.70 1.20
CA SER A 26 8.65 2.37 2.32
C SER A 26 7.71 3.54 2.59
N HIS A 27 6.41 3.25 2.66
CA HIS A 27 5.35 4.21 2.93
C HIS A 27 4.58 3.79 4.19
N VAL A 28 4.12 4.76 4.96
CA VAL A 28 3.20 4.52 6.08
C VAL A 28 1.87 5.17 5.74
N VAL A 29 0.80 4.39 5.75
CA VAL A 29 -0.56 4.82 5.39
C VAL A 29 -1.47 4.59 6.57
N LYS A 30 -2.37 5.53 6.87
CA LYS A 30 -3.43 5.35 7.84
C LYS A 30 -4.77 5.27 7.11
N VAL A 31 -5.52 4.19 7.36
CA VAL A 31 -6.90 4.04 6.90
C VAL A 31 -7.81 4.42 8.05
N ASP A 32 -8.55 5.51 7.87
CA ASP A 32 -9.53 6.01 8.83
C ASP A 32 -10.93 5.75 8.25
N VAL A 33 -11.77 5.04 8.99
CA VAL A 33 -13.14 4.72 8.58
C VAL A 33 -14.09 5.30 9.62
N GLU A 34 -14.87 6.30 9.22
CA GLU A 34 -15.89 6.88 10.07
C GLU A 34 -17.17 6.03 10.05
N GLY A 35 -17.65 5.62 11.23
CA GLY A 35 -19.02 5.12 11.41
C GLY A 35 -19.26 3.61 11.29
N GLU A 36 -18.27 2.80 10.89
CA GLU A 36 -18.40 1.35 10.76
C GLU A 36 -17.19 0.62 11.39
N PRO A 37 -17.33 -0.64 11.87
CA PRO A 37 -16.20 -1.39 12.40
C PRO A 37 -15.12 -1.60 11.33
N PHE A 38 -13.89 -1.24 11.69
CA PHE A 38 -12.71 -1.38 10.84
C PHE A 38 -12.38 -2.86 10.59
N ASP A 39 -12.59 -3.35 9.36
CA ASP A 39 -12.12 -4.66 8.94
C ASP A 39 -10.69 -4.56 8.40
N SER A 40 -9.74 -5.12 9.15
CA SER A 40 -8.31 -5.02 8.83
C SER A 40 -7.93 -5.77 7.55
N THR A 41 -8.69 -6.80 7.16
CA THR A 41 -8.42 -7.57 5.93
C THR A 41 -8.85 -6.76 4.70
N ALA A 42 -10.06 -6.20 4.73
CA ALA A 42 -10.54 -5.33 3.66
C ALA A 42 -9.68 -4.07 3.50
N ALA A 43 -9.18 -3.51 4.60
CA ALA A 43 -8.26 -2.38 4.57
C ALA A 43 -6.89 -2.76 3.98
N HIS A 44 -6.37 -3.95 4.28
CA HIS A 44 -5.14 -4.47 3.68
C HIS A 44 -5.28 -4.61 2.16
N ASP A 45 -6.33 -5.29 1.70
CA ASP A 45 -6.61 -5.49 0.27
C ASP A 45 -6.79 -4.15 -0.46
N LEU A 46 -7.47 -3.18 0.16
CA LEU A 46 -7.64 -1.84 -0.39
C LEU A 46 -6.30 -1.11 -0.56
N VAL A 47 -5.44 -1.17 0.47
CA VAL A 47 -4.12 -0.54 0.42
C VAL A 47 -3.26 -1.18 -0.66
N GLU A 48 -3.21 -2.52 -0.73
CA GLU A 48 -2.46 -3.22 -1.77
C GLU A 48 -2.96 -2.87 -3.18
N ALA A 49 -4.27 -2.95 -3.40
CA ALA A 49 -4.89 -2.65 -4.70
C ALA A 49 -4.64 -1.20 -5.13
N SER A 50 -4.65 -0.25 -4.18
CA SER A 50 -4.36 1.17 -4.44
C SER A 50 -2.93 1.38 -4.93
N PHE A 51 -1.94 0.80 -4.26
CA PHE A 51 -0.54 0.89 -4.69
C PHE A 51 -0.33 0.19 -6.04
N ARG A 52 -0.93 -0.98 -6.23
CA ARG A 52 -0.82 -1.72 -7.49
C ARG A 52 -1.42 -0.92 -8.66
N PHE A 53 -2.55 -0.26 -8.44
CA PHE A 53 -3.18 0.61 -9.42
C PHE A 53 -2.33 1.83 -9.77
N LEU A 54 -1.70 2.47 -8.78
CA LEU A 54 -0.83 3.63 -9.01
C LEU A 54 0.39 3.23 -9.85
N LEU A 55 1.05 2.13 -9.48
CA LEU A 55 2.26 1.64 -10.15
C LEU A 55 1.96 1.09 -11.56
N ASP A 56 0.79 0.51 -11.80
CA ASP A 56 0.38 0.05 -13.14
C ASP A 56 0.15 1.22 -14.12
N ARG A 57 -0.17 2.41 -13.59
CA ARG A 57 -0.48 3.62 -14.37
C ARG A 57 0.67 4.61 -14.46
N GLU A 58 1.75 4.43 -13.70
CA GLU A 58 2.96 5.24 -13.86
C GLU A 58 3.69 4.85 -15.17
N PRO A 59 3.93 5.79 -16.10
CA PRO A 59 4.86 5.52 -17.19
C PRO A 59 6.24 5.25 -16.58
N LYS A 60 6.91 4.17 -17.02
CA LYS A 60 8.23 3.72 -16.52
C LYS A 60 9.40 4.70 -16.74
N GLU A 61 9.12 5.97 -17.03
CA GLU A 61 10.13 7.00 -17.21
C GLU A 61 9.98 8.11 -16.17
N SER A 62 11.10 8.34 -15.48
CA SER A 62 11.45 9.51 -14.67
C SER A 62 11.01 9.52 -13.20
N ILE A 63 11.85 8.89 -12.36
CA ILE A 63 12.29 9.47 -11.08
C ILE A 63 13.80 9.69 -11.17
#